data_AF-A0A520IEP3-F1
#
_entry.id   AF-A0A520IEP3-F1
#
_cell.length_a   1.000
_cell.length_b   1.000
_cell.length_c   1.000
_cell.angle_alpha   90.00
_cell.angle_beta   90.00
_cell.angle_gamma   90.00
#
_symmetry.space_group_name_H-M   'P 1'
#
loop_
_entity.id
_entity.type
_entity.pdbx_description
1 polymer ?
#
loop_
_entity_poly.entity_id
_entity_poly.type
_entity_poly.pdbx_seq_one_letter_code
_entity_poly.pdbx_strand_id
1 'polypeptide(L)'
;MSNNADNHLGSNQIPEQTVGSEINARAEVSFDDPQAVHSHYEIVKGRLLDVNGWCHHAKLPVTSFKLFDEKCRVAERLVQEKDYIRIDIPGPGPKTGQGYDWVVVES
;
A
#
# COMPACT_ATOMS: atom_id res chain seq x y z
N MET A 1 7.98 -1.50 -37.39
CA MET A 1 8.38 -0.55 -36.34
C MET A 1 7.17 -0.32 -35.43
N SER A 2 7.26 -0.80 -34.18
CA SER A 2 6.68 -0.16 -33.00
C SER A 2 7.05 -1.03 -31.80
N ASN A 3 8.03 -0.55 -31.02
CA ASN A 3 8.52 -1.18 -29.81
C ASN A 3 7.45 -1.01 -28.72
N ASN A 4 6.86 -2.12 -28.29
CA ASN A 4 6.06 -2.16 -27.08
C ASN A 4 7.05 -2.32 -25.91
N ALA A 5 7.49 -1.20 -25.35
CA ALA A 5 8.29 -1.21 -24.14
C ALA A 5 7.35 -1.50 -22.97
N ASP A 6 7.27 -2.78 -22.59
CA ASP A 6 6.66 -3.22 -21.35
C ASP A 6 7.36 -2.51 -20.19
N ASN A 7 6.68 -1.49 -19.65
CA ASN A 7 7.17 -0.64 -18.59
C ASN A 7 7.02 -1.39 -17.25
N HIS A 8 7.76 -2.50 -17.10
CA HIS A 8 7.94 -3.18 -15.83
C HIS A 8 8.83 -2.30 -14.95
N LEU A 9 8.21 -1.42 -14.17
CA LEU A 9 8.90 -0.66 -13.15
C LEU A 9 9.42 -1.63 -12.09
N GLY A 10 10.68 -2.00 -12.26
CA GLY A 10 11.56 -2.39 -11.18
C GLY A 10 11.34 -3.77 -10.58
N SER A 11 10.56 -4.69 -11.16
CA SER A 11 10.48 -6.07 -10.64
C SER A 11 11.86 -6.73 -10.57
N ASN A 12 12.74 -6.41 -11.52
CA ASN A 12 14.15 -6.83 -11.54
C ASN A 12 15.10 -5.91 -10.76
N GLN A 13 14.59 -4.88 -10.08
CA GLN A 13 15.35 -3.88 -9.32
C GLN A 13 14.98 -3.82 -7.84
N ILE A 14 13.93 -4.52 -7.40
CA ILE A 14 13.62 -4.68 -5.97
C ILE A 14 14.64 -5.68 -5.40
N PRO A 15 15.52 -5.27 -4.48
CA PRO A 15 16.50 -6.17 -3.88
C PRO A 15 15.80 -7.23 -3.03
N GLU A 16 16.29 -8.48 -3.07
CA GLU A 16 15.84 -9.50 -2.12
C GLU A 16 16.17 -9.07 -0.68
N GLN A 17 15.18 -9.12 0.21
CA GLN A 17 15.39 -8.90 1.63
C GLN A 17 16.26 -10.02 2.19
N THR A 18 17.52 -9.71 2.48
CA THR A 18 18.49 -10.66 3.05
C THR A 18 18.64 -10.52 4.56
N VAL A 19 18.51 -9.29 5.09
CA VAL A 19 18.64 -8.96 6.53
C VAL A 19 17.69 -7.81 6.87
N GLY A 20 16.91 -7.91 7.96
CA GLY A 20 15.99 -6.85 8.40
C GLY A 20 14.97 -7.34 9.43
N SER A 21 14.23 -6.41 10.04
CA SER A 21 13.12 -6.74 10.94
C SER A 21 11.85 -7.01 10.14
N GLU A 22 11.25 -8.17 10.37
CA GLU A 22 9.88 -8.48 9.94
C GLU A 22 8.92 -8.14 11.07
N ILE A 23 7.79 -7.51 10.75
CA ILE A 23 6.74 -7.20 11.73
C ILE A 23 5.40 -7.65 11.17
N ASN A 24 4.71 -8.50 11.93
CA ASN A 24 3.33 -8.89 11.67
C ASN A 24 2.42 -8.15 12.66
N ALA A 25 1.63 -7.18 12.16
CA ALA A 25 0.66 -6.43 12.96
C ALA A 25 -0.72 -7.09 12.89
N ARG A 26 -1.36 -7.32 14.04
CA ARG A 26 -2.72 -7.88 14.14
C ARG A 26 -3.59 -7.06 15.09
N ALA A 27 -4.88 -6.98 14.77
CA ALA A 27 -5.91 -6.41 15.63
C ALA A 27 -7.20 -7.23 15.47
N GLU A 28 -7.91 -7.48 16.57
CA GLU A 28 -9.10 -8.33 16.61
C GLU A 28 -10.21 -7.64 17.42
N VAL A 29 -11.45 -7.90 17.04
CA VAL A 29 -12.66 -7.42 17.74
C VAL A 29 -13.75 -8.50 17.64
N SER A 30 -14.48 -8.69 18.72
CA SER A 30 -15.56 -9.69 18.82
C SER A 30 -16.91 -9.01 18.91
N PHE A 31 -17.93 -9.62 18.30
CA PHE A 31 -19.33 -9.19 18.38
C PHE A 31 -20.21 -10.39 18.72
N ASP A 32 -21.26 -10.16 19.51
CA ASP A 32 -22.24 -11.20 19.87
C ASP A 32 -23.27 -11.43 18.76
N ASP A 33 -23.43 -10.47 17.86
CA ASP A 33 -24.36 -10.52 16.73
C ASP A 33 -23.64 -10.83 15.41
N PRO A 34 -23.97 -11.95 14.73
CA PRO A 34 -23.42 -12.29 13.43
C PRO A 34 -23.61 -11.21 12.35
N GLN A 35 -24.72 -10.45 12.40
CA GLN A 35 -24.95 -9.38 11.42
C GLN A 35 -24.01 -8.19 11.66
N ALA A 36 -23.73 -7.86 12.93
CA ALA A 36 -22.72 -6.89 13.31
C ALA A 36 -21.31 -7.33 12.87
N VAL A 37 -20.95 -8.61 12.99
CA VAL A 37 -19.67 -9.15 12.48
C VAL A 37 -19.52 -8.90 10.99
N HIS A 38 -20.52 -9.29 10.20
CA HIS A 38 -20.47 -9.14 8.74
C HIS A 38 -20.38 -7.66 8.33
N SER A 39 -21.20 -6.81 8.95
CA SER A 39 -21.20 -5.37 8.68
C SER A 39 -19.85 -4.72 9.03
N HIS A 40 -19.26 -5.11 10.16
CA HIS A 40 -17.95 -4.59 10.57
C HIS A 40 -16.84 -5.08 9.65
N TYR A 41 -16.89 -6.34 9.23
CA TYR A 41 -15.92 -6.92 8.30
C TYR A 41 -15.89 -6.15 6.97
N GLU A 42 -17.04 -5.87 6.35
CA GLU A 42 -17.10 -5.14 5.09
C GLU A 42 -16.54 -3.71 5.22
N ILE A 43 -16.77 -3.04 6.35
CA ILE A 43 -16.18 -1.73 6.64
C ILE A 43 -14.66 -1.82 6.73
N VAL A 44 -14.13 -2.75 7.52
CA VAL A 44 -12.68 -2.88 7.72
C VAL A 44 -11.98 -3.32 6.44
N LYS A 45 -12.57 -4.26 5.69
CA LYS A 45 -12.08 -4.68 4.37
C LYS A 45 -12.04 -3.51 3.40
N GLY A 46 -13.11 -2.71 3.35
CA GLY A 46 -13.15 -1.51 2.51
C GLY A 46 -12.03 -0.52 2.84
N ARG A 47 -11.80 -0.25 4.14
CA ARG A 47 -10.70 0.61 4.62
C ARG A 47 -9.33 0.04 4.29
N LEU A 48 -9.15 -1.27 4.44
CA LEU A 48 -7.88 -1.95 4.15
C LEU A 48 -7.53 -1.85 2.67
N LEU A 49 -8.51 -2.00 1.77
CA LEU A 49 -8.28 -1.94 0.33
C LEU A 49 -8.20 -0.50 -0.22
N ASP A 50 -8.61 0.50 0.55
CA ASP A 50 -8.56 1.92 0.21
C ASP A 50 -7.19 2.54 0.57
N VAL A 51 -6.15 2.15 -0.18
CA VAL A 51 -4.75 2.59 0.02
C VAL A 51 -4.63 4.11 0.03
N ASN A 52 -5.32 4.81 -0.88
CA ASN A 52 -5.28 6.27 -0.95
C ASN A 52 -5.88 6.93 0.30
N GLY A 53 -6.77 6.26 1.02
CA GLY A 53 -7.37 6.72 2.27
C GLY A 53 -6.61 6.31 3.54
N TRP A 54 -5.56 5.50 3.46
CA TRP A 54 -4.89 4.94 4.65
C TRP A 54 -4.40 6.00 5.66
N CYS A 55 -3.86 7.13 5.19
CA CYS A 55 -3.45 8.23 6.06
C CYS A 55 -4.61 8.72 6.95
N HIS A 56 -5.82 8.82 6.38
CA HIS A 56 -7.03 9.22 7.09
C HIS A 56 -7.51 8.11 8.05
N HIS A 57 -7.62 6.87 7.57
CA HIS A 57 -8.12 5.74 8.37
C HIS A 57 -7.21 5.43 9.57
N ALA A 58 -5.89 5.48 9.38
CA ALA A 58 -4.90 5.21 10.41
C ALA A 58 -4.61 6.42 11.32
N LYS A 59 -5.12 7.61 10.98
CA LYS A 59 -4.83 8.87 11.67
C LYS A 59 -3.33 9.14 11.77
N LEU A 60 -2.61 8.90 10.67
CA LEU A 60 -1.16 9.08 10.55
C LEU A 60 -0.85 10.30 9.67
N PRO A 61 -1.00 11.54 10.16
CA PRO A 61 -0.95 12.75 9.32
C PRO A 61 0.42 13.02 8.70
N VAL A 62 1.47 12.36 9.21
CA VAL A 62 2.85 12.56 8.77
C VAL A 62 3.23 11.64 7.62
N THR A 63 2.57 10.49 7.45
CA THR A 63 2.87 9.52 6.38
C THR A 63 1.80 9.60 5.31
N SER A 64 2.21 9.65 4.03
CA SER A 64 1.27 9.61 2.91
C SER A 64 1.44 8.35 2.06
N PHE A 65 0.32 7.88 1.50
CA PHE A 65 0.24 6.69 0.66
C PHE A 65 -0.38 7.07 -0.68
N LYS A 66 0.13 6.50 -1.77
CA LYS A 66 -0.48 6.67 -3.09
C LYS A 66 -0.45 5.39 -3.90
N LEU A 67 -1.60 5.02 -4.43
CA LEU A 67 -1.78 3.85 -5.28
C LEU A 67 -1.44 4.16 -6.75
N PHE A 68 -0.72 3.23 -7.36
CA PHE A 68 -0.42 3.21 -8.79
C PHE A 68 -0.79 1.85 -9.37
N ASP A 69 -1.32 1.83 -10.59
CA ASP A 69 -1.60 0.58 -11.29
C ASP A 69 -0.32 -0.16 -11.72
N GLU A 70 -0.47 -1.37 -12.27
CA GLU A 70 0.64 -2.18 -12.80
C GLU A 70 1.53 -1.46 -13.84
N LYS A 71 1.02 -0.37 -14.46
CA LYS A 71 1.73 0.46 -15.45
C LYS A 71 2.28 1.75 -14.83
N CYS A 72 2.25 1.83 -13.50
CA CYS A 72 2.64 2.96 -12.67
C CYS A 72 1.93 4.28 -13.00
N ARG A 73 0.63 4.19 -13.31
CA ARG A 73 -0.25 5.34 -13.42
C ARG A 73 -1.03 5.48 -12.12
N VAL A 74 -1.25 6.72 -11.67
CA VAL A 74 -2.06 6.99 -10.49
C VAL A 74 -3.42 6.31 -10.61
N ALA A 75 -3.79 5.56 -9.59
CA ALA A 75 -5.05 4.81 -9.54
C ALA A 75 -5.96 5.37 -8.44
N GLU A 76 -7.16 5.82 -8.81
CA GLU A 76 -8.21 6.28 -7.89
C GLU A 76 -9.29 5.19 -7.74
N ARG A 77 -8.87 4.02 -7.27
CA ARG A 77 -9.71 2.85 -7.03
C ARG A 77 -9.18 2.02 -5.85
N LEU A 78 -9.92 0.99 -5.45
CA LEU A 78 -9.41 -0.02 -4.52
C LEU A 78 -8.19 -0.74 -5.10
N VAL A 79 -7.26 -1.11 -4.22
CA VAL A 79 -6.03 -1.84 -4.56
C VAL A 79 -6.33 -3.21 -5.16
N GLN A 80 -5.49 -3.61 -6.11
CA GLN A 80 -5.51 -4.91 -6.77
C GLN A 80 -4.10 -5.49 -6.76
N GLU A 81 -3.99 -6.81 -6.96
CA GLU A 81 -2.70 -7.47 -7.19
C GLU A 81 -1.93 -6.77 -8.31
N LYS A 82 -0.60 -6.73 -8.17
CA LYS A 82 0.37 -6.04 -9.05
C LYS A 82 0.30 -4.52 -9.05
N ASP A 83 -0.61 -3.91 -8.31
CA ASP A 83 -0.52 -2.47 -8.05
C ASP A 83 0.73 -2.16 -7.22
N TYR A 84 1.21 -0.93 -7.36
CA TYR A 84 2.31 -0.39 -6.59
C TYR A 84 1.80 0.63 -5.57
N ILE A 85 2.37 0.61 -4.37
CA ILE A 85 2.09 1.58 -3.32
C ILE A 85 3.35 2.40 -3.08
N ARG A 86 3.23 3.71 -3.27
CA ARG A 86 4.26 4.67 -2.87
C ARG A 86 3.99 5.14 -1.45
N ILE A 87 4.99 5.09 -0.60
CA ILE A 87 4.94 5.50 0.80
C ILE A 87 5.92 6.65 1.00
N ASP A 88 5.41 7.75 1.55
CA ASP A 88 6.22 8.90 1.97
C ASP A 88 6.30 8.90 3.49
N ILE A 89 7.39 8.36 4.03
CA ILE A 89 7.67 8.32 5.47
C ILE A 89 8.64 9.46 5.79
N PRO A 90 8.22 10.50 6.54
CA PRO A 90 9.11 11.59 6.89
C PRO A 90 10.17 11.11 7.89
N GLY A 91 11.44 11.15 7.47
CA GLY A 91 12.59 10.94 8.36
C GLY A 91 13.08 12.25 9.00
N PRO A 92 13.91 12.17 10.07
CA PRO A 92 14.50 13.33 10.75
C PRO A 92 15.63 14.04 9.97
N GLY A 93 15.82 13.77 8.66
CA GLY A 93 16.93 14.27 7.84
C GLY A 93 16.54 15.37 6.83
N PRO A 94 17.52 16.07 6.22
CA PRO A 94 17.24 17.02 5.14
C PRO A 94 16.59 16.31 3.94
N LYS A 95 15.59 16.96 3.32
CA LYS A 95 14.75 16.45 2.21
C LYS A 95 15.49 16.21 0.88
N THR A 96 16.78 15.92 0.91
CA THR A 96 17.61 15.80 -0.28
C THR A 96 17.48 14.37 -0.82
N GLY A 97 16.71 14.23 -1.90
CA GLY A 97 16.20 12.95 -2.40
C GLY A 97 14.81 12.72 -1.80
N GLN A 98 13.76 12.72 -2.62
CA GLN A 98 12.37 12.50 -2.18
C GLN A 98 12.12 11.04 -1.76
N GLY A 99 13.11 10.38 -1.12
CA GLY A 99 13.23 8.94 -0.92
C GLY A 99 11.91 8.31 -0.50
N TYR A 100 11.18 7.82 -1.50
CA TYR A 100 9.92 7.14 -1.32
C TYR A 100 10.20 5.66 -1.18
N ASP A 101 9.52 5.03 -0.24
CA ASP A 101 9.46 3.59 -0.20
C ASP A 101 8.40 3.12 -1.20
N TRP A 102 8.69 2.03 -1.89
CA TRP A 102 7.78 1.42 -2.86
C TRP A 102 7.60 -0.05 -2.52
N VAL A 103 6.37 -0.49 -2.56
CA VAL A 103 6.00 -1.91 -2.42
C VAL A 103 5.04 -2.30 -3.54
N VAL A 104 5.02 -3.58 -3.87
CA VAL A 104 4.08 -4.17 -4.83
C VAL A 104 3.09 -5.06 -4.09
N VAL A 105 1.85 -5.09 -4.56
CA VAL A 105 0.81 -5.96 -4.01
C VAL A 105 0.94 -7.35 -4.64
N GLU A 106 1.27 -8.34 -3.83
CA GLU A 106 1.41 -9.73 -4.24
C GLU A 106 0.10 -10.51 -4.06
N SER A 107 -0.01 -11.66 -4.74
CA SER A 107 -1.16 -12.59 -4.70
C SER A 107 -1.12 -13.54 -3.53
#